data_AF-A0A4Y7U2X5-F1
#
_entry.id   AF-A0A4Y7U2X5-F1
#
_cell.length_a   1.000
_cell.length_b   1.000
_cell.length_c   1.000
_cell.angle_alpha   90.00
_cell.angle_beta   90.00
_cell.angle_gamma   90.00
#
_symmetry.space_group_name_H-M   'P 1'
#
loop_
_entity.id
_entity.type
_entity.pdbx_description
1 polymer ?
#
loop_
_entity_poly.entity_id
_entity_poly.type
_entity_poly.pdbx_seq_one_letter_code
_entity_poly.pdbx_strand_id
1 'polypeptide(L)'
;LGVIDQAGSFEELAEADFVIVSVPVDVALTILPKVLDSVGDQTIVFEVGSTKKPICDAVAGHPKRRNFIATHPIAGTEFSGPSAAIKGLFQGKTNIICEVEK
;
A
#
# COMPACT_ATOMS: atom_id res chain seq x y z
N LEU A 1 1.51 -18.66 -11.76
CA LEU A 1 1.28 -18.45 -10.30
C LEU A 1 -0.19 -18.34 -9.95
N GLY A 2 -1.06 -17.83 -10.84
CA GLY A 2 -2.50 -17.71 -10.54
C GLY A 2 -2.79 -16.72 -9.40
N VAL A 3 -1.93 -15.70 -9.25
CA VAL A 3 -1.99 -14.69 -8.19
C VAL A 3 -2.70 -13.41 -8.63
N ILE A 4 -3.20 -13.37 -9.87
CA ILE A 4 -3.96 -12.27 -10.44
C ILE A 4 -5.29 -12.88 -10.90
N ASP A 5 -6.39 -12.50 -10.25
CA ASP A 5 -7.74 -12.88 -10.69
C ASP A 5 -8.18 -12.02 -11.89
N GLN A 6 -7.87 -10.72 -11.84
CA GLN A 6 -8.13 -9.76 -12.91
C GLN A 6 -6.98 -8.74 -12.97
N ALA A 7 -6.47 -8.47 -14.17
CA ALA A 7 -5.58 -7.35 -14.41
C ALA A 7 -6.41 -6.07 -14.54
N GLY A 8 -5.99 -4.99 -13.90
CA GLY A 8 -6.69 -3.71 -13.94
C GLY A 8 -5.78 -2.54 -14.29
N SER A 9 -6.37 -1.36 -14.38
CA SER A 9 -5.68 -0.08 -14.64
C SER A 9 -5.96 0.95 -13.53
N PHE A 10 -5.38 2.15 -13.63
CA PHE A 10 -5.59 3.21 -12.63
C PHE A 10 -7.04 3.70 -12.61
N GLU A 11 -7.70 3.71 -13.75
CA GLU A 11 -9.08 4.17 -13.90
C GLU A 11 -10.08 3.32 -13.11
N GLU A 12 -9.76 2.05 -12.89
CA GLU A 12 -10.61 1.11 -12.14
C GLU A 12 -10.47 1.28 -10.61
N LEU A 13 -9.47 2.03 -10.13
CA LEU A 13 -9.25 2.25 -8.70
C LEU A 13 -10.37 3.07 -8.04
N ALA A 14 -11.15 3.81 -8.82
CA ALA A 14 -12.29 4.58 -8.31
C ALA A 14 -13.37 3.69 -7.67
N GLU A 15 -13.48 2.45 -8.13
CA GLU A 15 -14.47 1.46 -7.66
C GLU A 15 -13.93 0.55 -6.54
N ALA A 16 -12.66 0.68 -6.17
CA ALA A 16 -12.04 -0.17 -5.16
C ALA A 16 -12.39 0.29 -3.74
N ASP A 17 -12.85 -0.64 -2.90
CA ASP A 17 -12.96 -0.38 -1.45
C ASP A 17 -11.58 -0.28 -0.77
N PHE A 18 -10.63 -1.10 -1.22
CA PHE A 18 -9.28 -1.20 -0.67
C PHE A 18 -8.22 -1.26 -1.77
N VAL A 19 -7.11 -0.54 -1.55
CA VAL A 19 -5.91 -0.60 -2.39
C VAL A 19 -4.69 -0.84 -1.51
N ILE A 20 -3.92 -1.89 -1.83
CA ILE A 20 -2.65 -2.21 -1.16
C ILE A 20 -1.50 -1.88 -2.09
N VAL A 21 -0.66 -0.94 -1.70
CA VAL A 21 0.54 -0.57 -2.46
C VAL A 21 1.73 -1.36 -1.91
N SER A 22 2.12 -2.42 -2.64
CA SER A 22 3.18 -3.37 -2.25
C SER A 22 4.35 -3.37 -3.23
N VAL A 23 4.81 -2.18 -3.62
CA VAL A 23 6.00 -1.96 -4.46
C VAL A 23 7.20 -1.54 -3.59
N PRO A 24 8.43 -1.58 -4.11
CA PRO A 24 9.58 -1.00 -3.42
C PRO A 24 9.35 0.47 -3.02
N VAL A 25 9.93 0.89 -1.89
CA VAL A 25 9.68 2.22 -1.28
C VAL A 25 9.96 3.37 -2.26
N ASP A 26 11.07 3.30 -3.00
CA ASP A 26 11.45 4.30 -4.00
C ASP A 26 10.42 4.44 -5.12
N VAL A 27 9.83 3.33 -5.55
CA VAL A 27 8.70 3.33 -6.49
C VAL A 27 7.44 3.89 -5.82
N ALA A 28 7.18 3.52 -4.57
CA ALA A 28 6.00 3.97 -3.82
C ALA A 28 5.91 5.50 -3.72
N LEU A 29 7.05 6.20 -3.56
CA LEU A 29 7.12 7.67 -3.55
C LEU A 29 6.52 8.32 -4.80
N THR A 30 6.56 7.63 -5.94
CA THR A 30 6.06 8.16 -7.22
C THR A 30 4.66 7.67 -7.56
N ILE A 31 4.30 6.46 -7.14
CA ILE A 31 3.02 5.83 -7.51
C ILE A 31 1.91 6.21 -6.55
N LEU A 32 2.22 6.42 -5.27
CA LEU A 32 1.22 6.63 -4.23
C LEU A 32 0.39 7.91 -4.46
N PRO A 33 0.97 9.06 -4.87
CA PRO A 33 0.16 10.22 -5.28
C PRO A 33 -0.80 9.90 -6.43
N LYS A 34 -0.34 9.17 -7.46
CA LYS A 34 -1.17 8.78 -8.61
C LYS A 34 -2.30 7.82 -8.24
N VAL A 35 -2.04 6.91 -7.29
CA VAL A 35 -3.07 6.05 -6.71
C VAL A 35 -4.10 6.92 -6.01
N LEU A 36 -3.65 7.85 -5.15
CA LEU A 36 -4.56 8.74 -4.44
C LEU A 36 -5.37 9.65 -5.38
N ASP A 37 -4.81 10.11 -6.50
CA ASP A 37 -5.56 10.85 -7.52
C ASP A 37 -6.74 10.02 -8.07
N SER A 38 -6.55 8.71 -8.23
CA SER A 38 -7.46 7.83 -8.97
C SER A 38 -8.49 7.09 -8.11
N VAL A 39 -8.24 6.92 -6.81
CA VAL A 39 -9.15 6.18 -5.92
C VAL A 39 -10.44 6.93 -5.60
N GLY A 40 -11.48 6.19 -5.21
CA GLY A 40 -12.75 6.74 -4.73
C GLY A 40 -12.60 7.48 -3.40
N ASP A 41 -13.61 8.29 -3.06
CA ASP A 41 -13.57 9.12 -1.84
C ASP A 41 -13.57 8.33 -0.53
N GLN A 42 -14.07 7.08 -0.57
CA GLN A 42 -14.17 6.17 0.58
C GLN A 42 -13.14 5.03 0.53
N THR A 43 -12.31 4.98 -0.51
CA THR A 43 -11.29 3.93 -0.66
C THR A 43 -10.24 4.04 0.44
N ILE A 44 -9.89 2.91 1.05
CA ILE A 44 -8.75 2.81 1.97
C ILE A 44 -7.51 2.39 1.19
N VAL A 45 -6.50 3.23 1.21
CA VAL A 45 -5.19 2.96 0.61
C VAL A 45 -4.19 2.73 1.72
N PHE A 46 -3.47 1.61 1.71
CA PHE A 46 -2.33 1.44 2.61
C PHE A 46 -1.10 0.89 1.90
N GLU A 47 0.06 1.33 2.37
CA GLU A 47 1.37 0.99 1.83
C GLU A 47 2.14 0.17 2.86
N VAL A 48 2.91 -0.82 2.41
CA VAL A 48 3.50 -1.87 3.27
C VAL A 48 5.04 -1.88 3.33
N GLY A 49 5.69 -0.88 2.73
CA GLY A 49 7.15 -0.80 2.66
C GLY A 49 7.81 -0.55 4.01
N SER A 50 9.14 -0.69 4.06
CA SER A 50 9.85 -0.72 5.34
C SER A 50 10.18 0.66 5.93
N THR A 51 10.16 1.72 5.14
CA THR A 51 10.41 3.09 5.63
C THR A 51 9.18 3.96 5.44
N LYS A 52 8.84 4.75 6.45
CA LYS A 52 7.53 5.42 6.52
C LYS A 52 7.61 6.93 6.38
N LYS A 53 8.64 7.56 6.94
CA LYS A 53 8.80 9.02 6.86
C LYS A 53 8.78 9.55 5.42
N PRO A 54 9.57 9.01 4.46
CA PRO A 54 9.53 9.51 3.08
C PRO A 54 8.16 9.34 2.42
N ILE A 55 7.48 8.21 2.67
CA ILE A 55 6.15 7.92 2.15
C ILE A 55 5.12 8.90 2.70
N CYS A 56 5.14 9.12 4.02
CA CYS A 56 4.24 10.04 4.71
C CYS A 56 4.44 11.48 4.22
N ASP A 57 5.70 11.90 4.07
CA ASP A 57 6.05 13.24 3.56
C ASP A 57 5.56 13.42 2.11
N ALA A 58 5.69 12.41 1.25
CA ALA A 58 5.30 12.47 -0.15
C ALA A 58 3.79 12.70 -0.36
N VAL A 59 2.95 12.24 0.57
CA VAL A 59 1.49 12.39 0.46
C VAL A 59 0.90 13.38 1.48
N ALA A 60 1.72 13.99 2.34
CA ALA A 60 1.26 14.81 3.47
C ALA A 60 0.28 15.94 3.05
N GLY A 61 0.49 16.55 1.89
CA GLY A 61 -0.36 17.62 1.36
C GLY A 61 -1.41 17.17 0.34
N HIS A 62 -1.60 15.86 0.14
CA HIS A 62 -2.51 15.36 -0.87
C HIS A 62 -3.97 15.62 -0.48
N PRO A 63 -4.86 16.06 -1.40
CA PRO A 63 -6.29 16.31 -1.08
C PRO A 63 -7.02 15.08 -0.52
N LYS A 64 -6.57 13.90 -0.92
CA LYS A 64 -7.06 12.59 -0.44
C LYS A 64 -6.11 11.94 0.59
N ARG A 65 -5.33 12.73 1.35
CA ARG A 65 -4.45 12.20 2.41
C ARG A 65 -5.21 11.34 3.42
N ARG A 66 -6.47 11.69 3.73
CA ARG A 66 -7.37 10.94 4.62
C ARG A 66 -7.60 9.49 4.20
N ASN A 67 -7.45 9.18 2.91
CA ASN A 67 -7.63 7.84 2.35
C ASN A 67 -6.41 6.94 2.62
N PHE A 68 -5.28 7.51 3.04
CA PHE A 68 -4.01 6.81 3.17
C PHE A 68 -3.68 6.40 4.61
N ILE A 69 -3.26 5.15 4.79
CA ILE A 69 -2.72 4.60 6.04
C ILE A 69 -1.31 4.07 5.78
N ALA A 70 -0.32 4.63 6.48
CA ALA A 70 1.05 4.16 6.39
C ALA A 70 1.23 2.92 7.28
N THR A 71 1.60 1.78 6.69
CA THR A 71 1.80 0.53 7.44
C THR A 71 3.18 -0.09 7.20
N HIS A 72 3.64 -0.91 8.13
CA HIS A 72 4.84 -1.72 7.96
C HIS A 72 4.64 -3.05 8.69
N PRO A 73 4.24 -4.12 7.98
CA PRO A 73 4.21 -5.45 8.56
C PRO A 73 5.64 -5.89 8.87
N ILE A 74 5.92 -6.22 10.13
CA ILE A 74 7.20 -6.81 10.53
C ILE A 74 7.16 -8.31 10.23
N ALA A 75 7.18 -8.61 8.94
CA ALA A 75 7.10 -9.95 8.38
C ALA A 75 7.80 -9.99 7.02
N GLY A 76 8.57 -11.04 6.76
CA GLY A 76 9.28 -11.21 5.51
C GLY A 76 10.19 -12.44 5.57
N THR A 77 10.74 -12.79 4.42
CA THR A 77 11.80 -13.79 4.27
C THR A 77 12.90 -13.20 3.41
N GLU A 78 14.03 -13.88 3.29
CA GLU A 78 15.11 -13.54 2.36
C GLU A 78 14.74 -13.75 0.88
N PHE A 79 13.58 -14.36 0.60
CA PHE A 79 13.11 -14.65 -0.75
C PHE A 79 12.21 -13.54 -1.30
N SER A 80 12.39 -13.23 -2.58
CA SER A 80 11.67 -12.16 -3.28
C SER A 80 10.72 -12.71 -4.34
N GLY A 81 9.72 -11.90 -4.68
CA GLY A 81 8.78 -12.16 -5.77
C GLY A 81 7.55 -12.98 -5.34
N PRO A 82 6.50 -13.00 -6.20
CA PRO A 82 5.21 -13.59 -5.86
C PRO A 82 5.27 -15.11 -5.62
N SER A 83 6.26 -15.82 -6.15
CA SER A 83 6.48 -17.24 -5.87
C SER A 83 6.92 -17.53 -4.44
N ALA A 84 7.43 -16.53 -3.72
CA ALA A 84 7.84 -16.63 -2.31
C ALA A 84 6.71 -16.27 -1.33
N ALA A 85 5.48 -16.00 -1.82
CA ALA A 85 4.36 -15.67 -0.97
C ALA A 85 3.94 -16.87 -0.10
N ILE A 86 3.76 -16.63 1.20
CA ILE A 86 3.42 -17.66 2.19
C ILE A 86 2.04 -17.35 2.78
N LYS A 87 1.11 -18.31 2.71
CA LYS A 87 -0.19 -18.19 3.37
C LYS A 87 0.02 -18.09 4.88
N GLY A 88 -0.56 -17.06 5.49
CA GLY A 88 -0.42 -16.81 6.93
C GLY A 88 0.87 -16.09 7.34
N LEU A 89 1.65 -15.54 6.40
CA LEU A 89 2.89 -14.82 6.69
C LEU A 89 2.75 -13.76 7.81
N PHE A 90 1.62 -13.05 7.83
CA PHE A 90 1.35 -11.98 8.78
C PHE A 90 0.69 -12.45 10.09
N GLN A 91 0.35 -13.74 10.23
CA GLN A 91 -0.33 -14.24 11.42
C GLN A 91 0.58 -14.17 12.66
N GLY A 92 0.10 -13.50 13.71
CA GLY A 92 0.87 -13.28 14.94
C GLY A 92 2.09 -12.36 14.75
N LYS A 93 2.17 -11.62 13.64
CA LYS A 93 3.24 -10.65 13.38
C LYS A 93 2.78 -9.24 13.75
N THR A 94 3.73 -8.42 14.18
CA THR A 94 3.48 -7.00 14.46
C THR A 94 3.28 -6.24 13.16
N ASN A 95 2.25 -5.39 13.11
CA ASN A 95 2.11 -4.39 12.05
C ASN A 95 2.25 -2.99 12.67
N ILE A 96 3.17 -2.19 12.16
CA ILE A 96 3.33 -0.80 12.60
C ILE A 96 2.36 0.05 11.78
N ILE A 97 1.62 0.94 12.44
CA ILE A 97 0.79 1.96 11.80
C ILE A 97 1.37 3.33 12.17
N CYS A 98 1.61 4.18 11.17
CA CYS A 98 2.11 5.54 11.35
C CYS A 98 1.05 6.56 10.98
N GLU A 99 1.05 7.71 11.68
CA GLU A 99 0.17 8.85 11.38
C GLU A 99 -1.32 8.50 11.39
N VAL A 100 -1.81 7.88 12.48
CA VAL A 100 -3.21 7.44 12.65
C VAL A 100 -4.22 8.59 12.52
N GLU A 101 -3.81 9.84 12.75
CA GLU A 101 -4.68 11.03 12.80
C GLU A 101 -4.29 12.13 11.79
N LYS A 102 -3.98 11.79 10.53
CA LYS A 102 -3.60 12.77 9.48
C LYS A 102 -4.57 12.88 8.31
#